data_AF-A0A1V6IBC8-F1
#
_entry.id   AF-A0A1V6IBC8-F1
#
_cell.length_a   1.000
_cell.length_b   1.000
_cell.length_c   1.000
_cell.angle_alpha   90.00
_cell.angle_beta   90.00
_cell.angle_gamma   90.00
#
_symmetry.space_group_name_H-M   'P 1'
#
loop_
_entity.id
_entity.type
_entity.pdbx_description
1 polymer ?
#
loop_
_entity_poly.entity_id
_entity_poly.type
_entity_poly.pdbx_seq_one_letter_code
_entity_poly.pdbx_strand_id
1 'polypeptide(L)'
;MSLYDDDKNGWIDEADNIFAKLSVWEKDTTGKDIITTLKDRGIGAICLSSINSPFQIKNQDQSYGEILDSGIFMFENGRASFFHKIDLFV
;
A
#
# COMPACT_ATOMS: atom_id res chain seq x y z
N MET A 1 -12.51 0.67 5.69
CA MET A 1 -11.86 0.11 4.49
C MET A 1 -12.58 -1.12 3.92
N SER A 2 -13.54 -1.73 4.63
CA SER A 2 -14.37 -2.85 4.13
C SER A 2 -15.46 -2.46 3.11
N LEU A 3 -15.40 -1.25 2.54
CA LEU A 3 -16.35 -0.78 1.52
C LEU A 3 -15.94 -1.20 0.11
N TYR A 4 -14.71 -1.67 -0.03
CA TYR A 4 -14.05 -1.94 -1.30
C TYR A 4 -13.67 -3.43 -1.48
N ASP A 5 -14.19 -4.27 -0.59
CA ASP A 5 -14.09 -5.72 -0.59
C ASP A 5 -15.50 -6.24 -0.91
N ASP A 6 -15.72 -6.52 -2.19
CA ASP A 6 -16.99 -6.89 -2.81
C ASP A 6 -17.39 -8.32 -2.42
N ASP A 7 -16.41 -9.23 -2.29
CA ASP A 7 -16.62 -10.64 -1.95
C ASP A 7 -16.52 -10.95 -0.45
N LYS A 8 -16.08 -9.98 0.36
CA LYS A 8 -15.94 -10.00 1.82
C LYS A 8 -14.91 -11.01 2.33
N ASN A 9 -13.85 -11.25 1.55
CA ASN A 9 -12.80 -12.19 1.91
C ASN A 9 -11.67 -11.55 2.76
N GLY A 10 -11.70 -10.22 2.96
CA GLY A 10 -10.70 -9.48 3.73
C GLY A 10 -9.48 -9.04 2.91
N TRP A 11 -9.53 -9.19 1.58
CA TRP A 11 -8.54 -8.74 0.63
C TRP A 11 -9.18 -7.81 -0.39
N ILE A 12 -8.36 -6.97 -1.01
CA ILE A 12 -8.69 -6.29 -2.25
C ILE A 12 -7.89 -7.00 -3.34
N ASP A 13 -8.56 -7.72 -4.22
CA ASP A 13 -7.98 -8.52 -5.30
C ASP A 13 -8.79 -8.40 -6.61
N GLU A 14 -8.47 -9.23 -7.61
CA GLU A 14 -9.12 -9.17 -8.94
C GLU A 14 -10.64 -9.40 -8.91
N ALA A 15 -11.19 -9.98 -7.83
CA ALA A 15 -12.63 -10.13 -7.63
C ALA A 15 -13.32 -8.80 -7.26
N ASP A 16 -12.55 -7.77 -6.87
CA ASP A 16 -13.07 -6.48 -6.43
C ASP A 16 -13.00 -5.41 -7.53
N ASN A 17 -14.11 -4.69 -7.73
CA ASN A 17 -14.20 -3.65 -8.75
C ASN A 17 -13.22 -2.48 -8.54
N ILE A 18 -12.76 -2.27 -7.30
CA ILE A 18 -11.79 -1.22 -6.99
C ILE A 18 -10.39 -1.59 -7.46
N PHE A 19 -10.04 -2.88 -7.52
CA PHE A 19 -8.66 -3.34 -7.68
C PHE A 19 -8.09 -2.88 -9.02
N ALA A 20 -8.89 -2.97 -10.09
CA ALA A 20 -8.54 -2.47 -11.41
C ALA A 20 -8.34 -0.95 -11.49
N LYS A 21 -8.80 -0.18 -10.49
CA LYS A 21 -8.65 1.29 -10.41
C LYS A 21 -7.43 1.71 -9.57
N LEU A 22 -6.81 0.77 -8.86
CA LEU A 22 -5.65 1.07 -8.02
C LEU A 22 -4.38 1.11 -8.88
N SER A 23 -3.45 1.98 -8.48
CA SER A 23 -2.16 2.13 -9.14
C SER A 23 -1.07 2.40 -8.11
N VAL A 24 0.12 1.91 -8.41
CA VAL A 24 1.35 2.24 -7.68
C VAL A 24 1.94 3.49 -8.31
N TRP A 25 2.16 4.50 -7.48
CA TRP A 25 2.96 5.66 -7.82
C TRP A 25 4.38 5.48 -7.29
N GLU A 26 5.36 5.67 -8.17
CA GLU A 26 6.78 5.64 -7.85
C GLU A 26 7.48 6.81 -8.54
N LYS A 27 8.61 7.25 -7.96
CA LYS A 27 9.53 8.15 -8.64
C LYS A 27 10.71 7.34 -9.19
N ASP A 28 11.04 7.56 -10.45
CA ASP A 28 12.22 6.94 -11.06
C ASP A 28 13.54 7.60 -10.59
N THR A 29 14.67 7.05 -11.05
CA THR A 29 16.01 7.57 -10.70
C THR A 29 16.28 8.98 -11.21
N THR A 30 15.45 9.49 -12.14
CA THR A 30 15.51 10.85 -12.67
C THR A 30 14.52 11.79 -11.98
N GLY A 31 13.70 11.28 -11.04
CA GLY A 31 12.68 12.02 -10.31
C GLY A 31 11.33 12.11 -11.02
N LYS A 32 11.16 11.44 -12.17
CA LYS A 32 9.91 11.42 -12.93
C LYS A 32 8.87 10.52 -12.27
N ASP A 33 7.63 10.98 -12.23
CA ASP A 33 6.51 10.20 -11.74
C ASP A 33 6.14 9.07 -12.70
N ILE A 34 6.12 7.85 -12.18
CA ILE A 34 5.64 6.64 -12.84
C ILE A 34 4.39 6.18 -12.10
N ILE A 35 3.31 6.01 -12.85
CA ILE A 35 2.06 5.42 -12.35
C ILE A 35 1.87 4.12 -13.12
N THR A 36 1.82 3.02 -12.39
CA THR A 36 1.62 1.67 -12.94
C THR A 36 0.46 0.99 -12.24
N THR A 37 -0.29 0.14 -12.93
CA THR A 37 -1.37 -0.62 -12.27
C THR A 37 -0.78 -1.59 -11.25
N LEU A 38 -1.60 -2.05 -10.29
CA LEU A 38 -1.18 -3.10 -9.34
C LEU A 38 -0.72 -4.37 -10.08
N LYS A 39 -1.47 -4.74 -11.12
CA LYS A 39 -1.21 -5.93 -11.95
C LYS A 39 0.11 -5.84 -12.72
N ASP A 40 0.41 -4.69 -13.32
CA ASP A 40 1.70 -4.49 -14.01
C ASP A 40 2.89 -4.57 -13.05
N ARG A 41 2.67 -4.27 -11.77
CA ARG A 41 3.64 -4.45 -10.69
C ARG A 41 3.63 -5.84 -10.06
N GLY A 42 2.79 -6.73 -10.55
CA GLY A 42 2.65 -8.10 -10.07
C GLY A 42 2.02 -8.21 -8.68
N ILE A 43 1.35 -7.16 -8.19
CA ILE A 43 0.58 -7.20 -6.95
C ILE A 43 -0.76 -7.85 -7.28
N GLY A 44 -1.07 -8.96 -6.61
CA GLY A 44 -2.28 -9.74 -6.83
C GLY A 44 -3.38 -9.50 -5.79
N ALA A 45 -3.00 -9.17 -4.55
CA ALA A 45 -3.96 -8.92 -3.48
C ALA A 45 -3.41 -8.00 -2.39
N ILE A 46 -4.25 -7.16 -1.80
CA ILE A 46 -3.90 -6.28 -0.67
C ILE A 46 -4.78 -6.67 0.52
N CYS A 47 -4.18 -7.00 1.66
CA CYS A 47 -4.93 -7.35 2.85
C CYS A 47 -5.55 -6.09 3.50
N LEU A 48 -6.84 -6.15 3.81
CA LEU A 48 -7.54 -5.07 4.52
C LEU A 48 -7.22 -5.02 6.01
N SER A 49 -6.71 -6.12 6.57
CA SER A 49 -6.26 -6.15 7.96
C SER A 49 -4.89 -5.50 8.08
N SER A 50 -4.79 -4.56 9.01
CA SER A 50 -3.53 -3.93 9.39
C SER A 50 -3.38 -3.96 10.91
N ILE A 51 -2.14 -3.92 11.39
CA ILE A 51 -1.84 -3.75 12.80
C ILE A 51 -1.44 -2.31 13.06
N ASN A 52 -1.85 -1.78 14.21
CA ASN A 52 -1.40 -0.48 14.65
C ASN A 52 0.09 -0.57 14.99
N SER A 53 0.90 0.22 14.30
CA SER A 53 2.37 0.17 14.39
C SER A 53 2.95 1.59 14.39
N PRO A 54 2.62 2.41 15.40
CA PRO A 54 3.02 3.80 15.45
C PRO A 54 4.54 3.92 15.48
N PHE A 55 5.11 4.59 14.47
CA PHE A 55 6.55 4.85 14.40
C PHE A 55 6.83 6.22 13.78
N GLN A 56 7.65 7.03 14.46
CA GLN A 56 7.97 8.38 13.99
C GLN A 56 9.07 8.36 12.94
N ILE A 57 8.80 8.95 11.78
CA ILE A 57 9.78 9.21 10.72
C ILE A 57 10.43 10.55 11.03
N LYS A 58 11.68 10.55 11.50
CA LYS A 58 12.40 11.77 11.89
C LYS A 58 13.90 11.66 11.63
N ASN A 59 14.55 12.81 11.49
CA ASN A 59 15.99 12.95 11.70
C ASN A 59 16.26 13.54 13.09
N GLN A 60 17.52 13.86 13.40
CA GLN A 60 17.93 14.39 14.70
C GLN A 60 17.12 15.62 15.13
N ASP A 61 16.79 16.51 14.19
CA ASP A 61 16.23 17.83 14.50
C ASP A 61 14.77 18.02 14.04
N GLN A 62 14.21 17.11 13.23
CA GLN A 62 12.90 17.30 12.59
C GLN A 62 12.12 16.00 12.38
N SER A 63 10.82 16.04 12.66
CA SER A 63 9.85 14.99 12.34
C SER A 63 9.28 15.23 10.94
N TYR A 64 9.33 14.22 10.08
CA TYR A 64 8.81 14.24 8.71
C TYR A 64 7.50 13.48 8.57
N GLY A 65 7.13 12.68 9.56
CA GLY A 65 5.86 11.96 9.54
C GLY A 65 5.76 10.87 10.59
N GLU A 66 4.70 10.10 10.49
CA GLU A 66 4.40 8.97 11.37
C GLU A 66 3.84 7.81 10.55
N ILE A 67 4.35 6.61 10.78
CA ILE A 67 3.71 5.36 10.36
C ILE A 67 2.58 5.10 11.35
N LEU A 68 1.35 4.98 10.88
CA LEU A 68 0.18 4.70 11.71
C LEU A 68 -0.06 3.20 11.84
N ASP A 69 -0.10 2.51 10.69
CA ASP A 69 -0.47 1.10 10.60
C ASP A 69 0.43 0.38 9.60
N SER A 70 0.66 -0.91 9.82
CA SER A 70 1.34 -1.81 8.89
C SER A 70 0.40 -2.90 8.43
N GLY A 71 0.34 -3.14 7.13
CA GLY A 71 -0.43 -4.21 6.51
C GLY A 71 0.43 -5.08 5.61
N ILE A 72 -0.19 -6.06 4.96
CA ILE A 72 0.46 -6.95 4.02
C ILE A 72 -0.22 -6.91 2.66
N PHE A 73 0.56 -7.14 1.62
CA PHE A 73 0.07 -7.42 0.28
C PHE A 73 0.81 -8.62 -0.29
N MET A 74 0.23 -9.24 -1.29
CA MET A 74 0.77 -10.44 -1.93
C MET A 74 0.97 -10.19 -3.42
N PHE A 75 2.09 -10.67 -3.92
CA PHE A 75 2.40 -10.73 -5.32
C PHE A 75 1.76 -11.98 -5.96
N GLU A 76 1.51 -11.92 -7.26
CA GLU A 76 1.01 -13.05 -8.07
C GLU A 76 1.91 -14.30 -7.99
N ASN A 77 3.20 -14.11 -7.70
CA ASN A 77 4.16 -15.19 -7.53
C ASN A 77 4.13 -15.84 -6.13
N GLY A 78 3.16 -15.49 -5.27
CA GLY A 78 2.98 -16.02 -3.92
C GLY A 78 3.89 -15.39 -2.85
N ARG A 79 4.74 -14.43 -3.22
CA ARG A 79 5.53 -13.67 -2.23
C ARG A 79 4.62 -12.66 -1.52
N ALA A 80 4.71 -12.59 -0.20
CA ALA A 80 4.10 -11.52 0.58
C ALA A 80 5.12 -10.42 0.92
N SER A 81 4.64 -9.19 1.07
CA SER A 81 5.41 -8.03 1.53
C SER A 81 4.53 -7.12 2.38
N PHE A 82 5.17 -6.22 3.13
CA PHE A 82 4.48 -5.26 3.98
C PHE A 82 4.25 -3.93 3.25
N PHE A 83 3.20 -3.23 3.65
CA PHE A 83 3.00 -1.81 3.34
C PHE A 83 2.75 -1.04 4.63
N HIS A 84 2.98 0.27 4.58
CA HIS A 84 2.77 1.17 5.72
C HIS A 84 1.79 2.27 5.33
N LYS A 85 0.85 2.54 6.22
CA LYS A 85 0.04 3.75 6.17
C LYS A 85 0.82 4.85 6.88
N ILE A 86 1.19 5.88 6.15
CA ILE A 86 1.99 7.00 6.68
C ILE A 86 1.19 8.29 6.66
N ASP A 87 1.41 9.13 7.65
CA ASP A 87 1.06 10.55 7.64
C ASP A 87 2.36 11.34 7.51
N LEU A 88 2.42 12.26 6.54
CA LEU A 88 3.63 13.06 6.28
C LEU A 88 3.38 14.49 6.74
N PHE A 89 4.30 15.01 7.53
CA PHE A 89 4.28 16.40 7.96
C PHE A 89 5.04 17.24 6.93
N VAL A 90 4.40 18.32 6.45
CA VAL A 90 4.96 19.27 5.49
C VAL A 90 5.39 20.54 6.20
#